data_AF-A0A1R2C5R0-F1
#
_entry.id   AF-A0A1R2C5R0-F1
#
_cell.length_a   1.000
_cell.length_b   1.000
_cell.length_c   1.000
_cell.angle_alpha   90.00
_cell.angle_beta   90.00
_cell.angle_gamma   90.00
#
_symmetry.space_group_name_H-M   'P 1'
#
loop_
_entity.id
_entity.type
_entity.pdbx_description
1 polymer ?
#
loop_
_entity_poly.entity_id
_entity_poly.type
_entity_poly.pdbx_seq_one_letter_code
_entity_poly.pdbx_strand_id
1 'polypeptide(L)'
;MDIEEILDCMSLLSIPIKKNSNLWKKLLECMENSTFALNTLEIGLDEDLDECSMSEVEMIDDYTTKLEGYVAIEFIATVMAAGKKICNKLKAITQAFSEIQGELTNDSLLNSLKACTKFRRFMSKNKRFIQNHIEFTRLFYSISYYEDVLRLKRHDNPYN
;
A
#
# COMPACT_ATOMS: atom_id res chain seq x y z
N MET A 1 -0.91 -11.07 0.97
CA MET A 1 -0.23 -9.78 0.67
C MET A 1 -0.96 -8.74 1.49
N ASP A 2 -0.31 -8.09 2.46
CA ASP A 2 -1.08 -7.51 3.57
C ASP A 2 -1.26 -5.99 3.47
N ILE A 3 -2.51 -5.57 3.27
CA ILE A 3 -2.96 -4.17 3.39
C ILE A 3 -2.64 -3.61 4.77
N GLU A 4 -2.51 -4.46 5.79
CA GLU A 4 -2.07 -4.08 7.14
C GLU A 4 -0.73 -3.33 7.13
N GLU A 5 0.22 -3.69 6.27
CA GLU A 5 1.51 -2.97 6.20
C GLU A 5 1.33 -1.50 5.77
N ILE A 6 0.32 -1.22 4.94
CA ILE A 6 -0.04 0.14 4.51
C ILE A 6 -0.73 0.89 5.65
N LEU A 7 -1.68 0.25 6.32
CA LEU A 7 -2.41 0.83 7.45
C LEU A 7 -1.45 1.18 8.61
N ASP A 8 -0.47 0.32 8.86
CA ASP A 8 0.63 0.55 9.81
C ASP A 8 1.41 1.82 9.48
N CYS A 9 1.80 2.00 8.20
CA CYS A 9 2.53 3.19 7.77
C CYS A 9 1.69 4.46 7.96
N MET A 10 0.39 4.38 7.69
CA MET A 10 -0.54 5.49 7.90
C MET A 10 -0.71 5.82 9.39
N SER A 11 -0.77 4.80 10.26
CA SER A 11 -0.84 4.94 11.71
C SER A 11 0.41 5.63 12.27
N LEU A 12 1.61 5.17 11.87
CA LEU A 12 2.90 5.78 12.24
C LEU A 12 2.96 7.27 11.88
N LEU A 13 2.33 7.66 10.76
CA LEU A 13 2.29 9.04 10.28
C LEU A 13 1.08 9.83 10.79
N SER A 14 0.28 9.25 11.68
CA SER A 14 -0.95 9.84 12.21
C SER A 14 -1.87 10.34 11.08
N ILE A 15 -1.99 9.57 10.00
CA ILE A 15 -2.90 9.88 8.89
C ILE A 15 -4.28 9.33 9.26
N PRO A 16 -5.29 10.18 9.55
CA PRO A 16 -6.61 9.70 9.91
C PRO A 16 -7.29 9.07 8.69
N ILE A 17 -7.62 7.79 8.77
CA ILE A 17 -8.41 7.10 7.77
C ILE A 17 -9.88 7.31 8.11
N LYS A 18 -10.48 8.37 7.56
CA LYS A 18 -11.91 8.60 7.72
C LYS A 18 -12.67 7.51 6.97
N LYS A 19 -13.67 6.88 7.60
CA LYS A 19 -14.56 5.87 6.98
C LYS A 19 -15.27 6.36 5.71
N ASN A 20 -15.36 7.68 5.52
CA ASN A 20 -15.98 8.27 4.33
C ASN A 20 -14.94 8.74 3.29
N SER A 21 -13.64 8.51 3.53
CA SER A 21 -12.57 8.95 2.63
C SER A 21 -12.50 8.07 1.37
N ASN A 22 -12.11 8.67 0.25
CA ASN A 22 -11.96 7.96 -1.02
C ASN A 22 -10.94 6.79 -0.92
N LEU A 23 -9.93 6.93 -0.06
CA LEU A 23 -8.96 5.85 0.20
C LEU A 23 -9.59 4.69 0.97
N TRP A 24 -10.40 4.97 1.99
CA TRP A 24 -11.15 3.94 2.72
C TRP A 24 -12.13 3.22 1.81
N LYS A 25 -12.84 3.95 0.94
CA LYS A 25 -13.74 3.34 -0.04
C LYS A 25 -13.00 2.39 -0.98
N LYS A 26 -11.86 2.80 -1.53
CA LYS A 26 -11.02 1.93 -2.37
C LYS A 26 -10.48 0.71 -1.64
N LEU A 27 -10.06 0.89 -0.39
CA LEU A 27 -9.61 -0.23 0.46
C LEU A 27 -10.74 -1.22 0.73
N LEU A 28 -11.93 -0.70 1.04
CA LEU A 28 -13.13 -1.51 1.28
C LEU A 28 -13.57 -2.24 0.02
N GLU A 29 -13.67 -1.54 -1.12
CA GLU A 29 -13.97 -2.13 -2.43
C GLU A 29 -12.95 -3.22 -2.78
N CYS A 30 -11.65 -2.97 -2.57
CA CYS A 30 -10.61 -3.99 -2.80
C CYS A 30 -10.83 -5.23 -1.92
N MET A 31 -11.19 -5.07 -0.64
CA MET A 31 -11.46 -6.18 0.27
C MET A 31 -12.75 -6.92 -0.10
N GLU A 32 -13.86 -6.20 -0.28
CA GLU A 32 -15.17 -6.75 -0.62
C GLU A 32 -15.12 -7.49 -1.97
N ASN A 33 -14.49 -6.91 -2.98
CA ASN A 33 -14.35 -7.54 -4.29
C ASN A 33 -13.44 -8.77 -4.24
N SER A 34 -12.36 -8.73 -3.44
CA SER A 34 -11.49 -9.90 -3.26
C SER A 34 -12.22 -11.03 -2.53
N THR A 35 -13.00 -10.71 -1.49
CA THR A 35 -13.83 -11.69 -0.77
C THR A 35 -14.93 -12.25 -1.66
N PHE A 36 -15.61 -11.41 -2.43
CA PHE A 36 -16.63 -11.87 -3.39
C PHE A 36 -16.02 -12.80 -4.45
N ALA A 37 -14.85 -12.45 -4.99
CA ALA A 37 -14.12 -13.28 -5.94
C ALA A 37 -13.73 -14.64 -5.34
N LEU A 38 -13.20 -14.66 -4.12
CA LEU A 38 -12.83 -15.88 -3.41
C LEU A 38 -14.05 -16.76 -3.12
N ASN A 39 -15.17 -16.19 -2.66
CA ASN A 39 -16.39 -16.94 -2.40
C ASN A 39 -16.99 -17.52 -3.70
N THR A 40 -16.91 -16.79 -4.81
CA THR A 40 -17.40 -17.28 -6.11
C THR A 40 -16.55 -18.46 -6.60
N LEU A 41 -15.23 -18.38 -6.39
CA LEU A 41 -14.29 -19.44 -6.70
C LEU A 41 -14.49 -20.66 -5.80
N GLU A 42 -14.74 -20.45 -4.50
CA GLU A 42 -15.08 -21.50 -3.55
C GLU A 42 -16.37 -22.24 -3.96
N ILE A 43 -17.44 -21.50 -4.30
CA ILE A 43 -18.71 -22.09 -4.79
C ILE A 43 -18.50 -22.90 -6.07
N GLY A 44 -17.68 -22.40 -7.01
CA GLY A 44 -17.39 -23.13 -8.26
C GLY A 44 -16.47 -24.34 -8.09
N LEU A 45 -15.78 -24.47 -6.96
CA LEU A 45 -14.92 -25.61 -6.62
C LEU A 45 -15.61 -26.64 -5.71
N ASP A 46 -16.69 -26.26 -5.02
CA ASP A 46 -17.51 -27.13 -4.15
C ASP A 46 -18.57 -27.93 -4.95
N GLU A 47 -18.70 -27.71 -6.26
CA GLU A 47 -19.49 -28.56 -7.15
C GLU A 47 -18.72 -29.87 -7.45
N ASP A 48 -19.36 -31.04 -7.30
CA ASP A 48 -18.76 -32.38 -7.43
C ASP A 48 -17.84 -32.50 -8.68
N LEU A 49 -16.53 -32.46 -8.44
CA LEU A 49 -15.47 -32.49 -9.47
C LEU A 49 -15.37 -33.81 -10.26
N ASP A 50 -16.15 -34.83 -9.88
CA ASP A 50 -16.08 -36.17 -10.47
C ASP A 50 -16.71 -36.26 -11.88
N GLU A 51 -17.43 -35.23 -12.34
CA GLU A 51 -18.05 -35.18 -13.69
C GLU A 51 -17.80 -33.88 -14.49
N CYS A 52 -16.85 -33.02 -14.10
CA CYS A 52 -16.58 -31.80 -14.87
C CYS A 52 -15.95 -32.12 -16.24
N SER A 53 -16.57 -31.61 -17.31
CA SER A 53 -16.00 -31.59 -18.65
C SER A 53 -14.74 -30.71 -18.70
N MET A 54 -13.81 -31.01 -19.60
CA MET A 54 -12.62 -30.15 -19.83
C MET A 54 -13.00 -28.69 -20.14
N SER A 55 -14.16 -28.45 -20.75
CA SER A 55 -14.66 -27.08 -21.00
C SER A 55 -15.09 -26.35 -19.74
N GLU A 56 -15.56 -27.04 -18.70
CA GLU A 56 -15.92 -26.44 -17.42
C GLU A 56 -14.66 -26.09 -16.63
N VAL A 57 -13.64 -26.96 -16.67
CA VAL A 57 -12.33 -26.68 -16.08
C VAL A 57 -11.65 -25.47 -16.74
N GLU A 58 -11.62 -25.42 -18.07
CA GLU A 58 -11.08 -24.27 -18.81
C GLU A 58 -11.84 -22.97 -18.50
N MET A 59 -13.16 -23.06 -18.31
CA MET A 59 -13.99 -21.91 -17.94
C MET A 59 -13.63 -21.41 -16.53
N ILE A 60 -13.47 -22.31 -15.56
CA ILE A 60 -13.06 -21.97 -14.19
C ILE A 60 -11.66 -21.34 -14.17
N ASP A 61 -10.70 -21.88 -14.93
CA ASP A 61 -9.35 -21.31 -15.06
C ASP A 61 -9.38 -19.90 -15.67
N ASP A 62 -10.20 -19.69 -16.70
CA ASP A 62 -10.40 -18.38 -17.32
C ASP A 62 -11.04 -17.37 -16.36
N TYR A 63 -12.04 -17.79 -15.57
CA TYR A 63 -12.66 -16.95 -14.54
C TYR A 63 -11.67 -16.62 -13.43
N THR A 64 -10.89 -17.60 -12.97
CA THR A 64 -9.86 -17.43 -11.95
C THR A 64 -8.81 -16.42 -12.41
N THR A 65 -8.29 -16.57 -13.63
CA THR A 65 -7.30 -15.66 -14.21
C THR A 65 -7.83 -14.23 -14.33
N LYS A 66 -9.09 -14.07 -14.75
CA LYS A 66 -9.73 -12.74 -14.83
C LYS A 66 -9.91 -12.11 -13.45
N LEU A 67 -10.31 -12.89 -12.45
CA LEU A 67 -10.48 -12.43 -11.07
C LEU A 67 -9.15 -12.03 -10.45
N GLU A 68 -8.10 -12.84 -10.61
CA GLU A 68 -6.74 -12.52 -10.16
C GLU A 68 -6.23 -11.22 -10.79
N GLY A 69 -6.44 -11.05 -12.10
CA GLY A 69 -6.10 -9.82 -12.81
C GLY A 69 -6.82 -8.59 -12.25
N TYR A 70 -8.12 -8.72 -11.97
CA TYR A 70 -8.92 -7.62 -11.40
C TYR A 70 -8.46 -7.25 -9.99
N VAL A 71 -8.28 -8.24 -9.10
CA VAL A 71 -7.78 -8.03 -7.73
C VAL A 71 -6.39 -7.38 -7.74
N ALA A 72 -5.52 -7.81 -8.65
CA ALA A 72 -4.19 -7.21 -8.81
C ALA A 72 -4.27 -5.72 -9.20
N ILE A 73 -5.19 -5.34 -10.10
CA ILE A 73 -5.38 -3.94 -10.52
C ILE A 73 -5.87 -3.07 -9.35
N GLU A 74 -6.90 -3.51 -8.62
CA GLU A 74 -7.44 -2.78 -7.47
C GLU A 74 -6.41 -2.63 -6.34
N PHE A 75 -5.63 -3.69 -6.11
CA PHE A 75 -4.51 -3.65 -5.19
C PHE A 75 -3.47 -2.60 -5.60
N ILE A 76 -3.02 -2.61 -6.86
CA ILE A 76 -2.05 -1.63 -7.37
C ILE A 76 -2.61 -0.20 -7.20
N ALA A 77 -3.85 0.04 -7.59
CA ALA A 77 -4.50 1.35 -7.48
C ALA A 77 -4.52 1.84 -6.02
N THR A 78 -4.80 0.93 -5.08
CA THR A 78 -4.82 1.19 -3.64
C THR A 78 -3.42 1.52 -3.11
N VAL A 79 -2.40 0.73 -3.45
CA VAL A 79 -1.00 1.02 -3.08
C VAL A 79 -0.57 2.40 -3.56
N MET A 80 -0.90 2.75 -4.81
CA MET A 80 -0.53 4.04 -5.39
C MET A 80 -1.25 5.20 -4.71
N ALA A 81 -2.54 5.05 -4.40
CA ALA A 81 -3.32 6.05 -3.68
C ALA A 81 -2.79 6.28 -2.26
N ALA A 82 -2.50 5.20 -1.53
CA ALA A 82 -1.90 5.27 -0.19
C ALA A 82 -0.50 5.90 -0.23
N GLY A 83 0.33 5.48 -1.19
CA GLY A 83 1.67 6.02 -1.38
C GLY A 83 1.65 7.54 -1.62
N LYS A 84 0.72 8.05 -2.43
CA LYS A 84 0.53 9.50 -2.61
C LYS A 84 0.21 10.21 -1.29
N LYS A 85 -0.65 9.63 -0.45
CA LYS A 85 -0.99 10.22 0.87
C LYS A 85 0.20 10.20 1.83
N ILE A 86 0.95 9.10 1.87
CA ILE A 86 2.17 8.95 2.65
C ILE A 86 3.20 10.00 2.23
N CYS A 87 3.50 10.11 0.92
CA CYS A 87 4.44 11.10 0.39
C CYS A 87 4.02 12.54 0.74
N ASN A 88 2.74 12.88 0.61
CA ASN A 88 2.27 14.22 0.95
C ASN A 88 2.43 14.53 2.44
N LYS A 89 2.20 13.55 3.33
CA LYS A 89 2.40 13.71 4.77
C LYS A 89 3.88 13.84 5.12
N LEU A 90 4.74 13.01 4.52
CA LEU A 90 6.19 13.09 4.67
C LEU A 90 6.73 14.44 4.20
N LYS A 91 6.25 14.94 3.05
CA LYS A 91 6.58 16.28 2.56
C LYS A 91 6.28 17.35 3.61
N ALA A 92 5.07 17.37 4.14
CA ALA A 92 4.66 18.34 5.16
C ALA A 92 5.52 18.25 6.43
N ILE A 93 5.87 17.03 6.87
CA ILE A 93 6.77 16.79 7.99
C ILE A 93 8.17 17.36 7.69
N THR A 94 8.75 17.05 6.52
CA THR A 94 10.07 17.57 6.13
C THR A 94 10.10 19.09 5.96
N GLN A 95 9.00 19.70 5.51
CA GLN A 95 8.88 21.16 5.43
C GLN A 95 8.78 21.80 6.83
N ALA A 96 8.04 21.19 7.75
CA ALA A 96 7.99 21.65 9.14
C ALA A 96 9.39 21.63 9.80
N PHE A 97 10.23 20.63 9.48
CA PHE A 97 11.64 20.59 9.91
C PHE A 97 12.53 21.69 9.31
N SER A 98 12.14 22.31 8.18
CA SER A 98 12.89 23.41 7.56
C SER A 98 12.40 24.80 7.95
N GLU A 99 11.10 24.94 8.26
CA GLU A 99 10.45 26.25 8.45
C GLU A 99 10.36 26.67 9.92
N ILE A 100 10.31 25.72 10.86
CA ILE A 100 10.13 26.01 12.29
C ILE A 100 11.38 25.52 13.02
N GLN A 101 11.98 26.36 13.88
CA GLN A 101 12.85 25.93 14.99
C GLN A 101 12.07 25.10 16.04
N GLY A 102 11.02 24.40 15.62
CA GLY A 102 10.13 23.63 16.46
C GLY A 102 10.68 22.23 16.57
N GLU A 103 10.93 21.79 17.79
CA GLU A 103 11.24 20.40 18.10
C GLU A 103 10.04 19.52 17.73
N LEU A 104 10.02 19.01 16.49
CA LEU A 104 9.33 17.75 16.24
C LEU A 104 9.97 16.71 17.16
N THR A 105 9.15 16.05 17.97
CA THR A 105 9.65 15.07 18.94
C THR A 105 10.51 14.01 18.24
N ASN A 106 11.53 13.51 18.93
CA ASN A 106 12.37 12.41 18.42
C ASN A 106 11.50 11.21 17.98
N ASP A 107 10.38 10.98 18.66
CA ASP A 107 9.38 9.98 18.31
C ASP A 107 8.73 10.22 16.94
N SER A 108 8.39 11.47 16.60
CA SER A 108 7.83 11.81 15.29
C SER A 108 8.84 11.56 14.17
N LEU A 109 10.12 11.90 14.38
CA LEU A 109 11.19 11.62 13.43
C LEU A 109 11.40 10.12 13.25
N LEU A 110 11.46 9.37 14.34
CA LEU A 110 11.63 7.92 14.33
C LEU A 110 10.45 7.21 13.65
N ASN A 111 9.22 7.63 13.93
CA ASN A 111 8.02 7.07 13.30
C ASN A 111 7.97 7.39 11.81
N SER A 112 8.38 8.58 11.40
CA SER A 112 8.48 8.96 9.98
C SER A 112 9.51 8.10 9.24
N LEU A 113 10.69 7.88 9.84
CA LEU A 113 11.70 6.99 9.29
C LEU A 113 11.20 5.54 9.19
N LYS A 114 10.56 5.02 10.25
CA LYS A 114 9.95 3.68 10.26
C LYS A 114 8.93 3.55 9.13
N ALA A 115 8.07 4.54 8.93
CA ALA A 115 7.07 4.55 7.86
C ALA A 115 7.73 4.54 6.47
N CYS A 116 8.75 5.37 6.23
CA CYS A 116 9.50 5.36 4.97
C CYS A 116 10.12 3.98 4.70
N THR A 117 10.86 3.44 5.66
CA THR A 117 11.54 2.15 5.49
C THR A 117 10.53 1.01 5.29
N LYS A 118 9.44 0.96 6.06
CA LYS A 118 8.37 -0.05 5.89
C LYS A 118 7.75 0.06 4.50
N PHE A 119 7.30 1.24 4.09
CA PHE A 119 6.61 1.41 2.81
C PHE A 119 7.55 1.17 1.61
N ARG A 120 8.83 1.56 1.69
CA ARG A 120 9.83 1.25 0.65
C ARG A 120 10.10 -0.26 0.53
N ARG A 121 10.18 -0.97 1.65
CA ARG A 121 10.33 -2.44 1.67
C ARG A 121 9.10 -3.11 1.05
N PHE A 122 7.90 -2.65 1.43
CA PHE A 122 6.65 -3.12 0.84
C PHE A 122 6.63 -2.93 -0.69
N MET A 123 6.96 -1.73 -1.18
CA MET A 123 7.02 -1.47 -2.63
C MET A 123 8.07 -2.33 -3.34
N SER A 124 9.21 -2.58 -2.69
CA SER A 124 10.29 -3.42 -3.25
C SER A 124 9.90 -4.89 -3.32
N LYS A 125 9.26 -5.42 -2.28
CA LYS A 125 8.75 -6.81 -2.21
C LYS A 125 7.69 -7.05 -3.29
N ASN A 126 6.82 -6.07 -3.51
CA ASN A 126 5.73 -6.14 -4.48
C ASN A 126 6.10 -5.61 -5.87
N LYS A 127 7.38 -5.30 -6.13
CA LYS A 127 7.86 -4.63 -7.35
C LYS A 127 7.35 -5.28 -8.63
N ARG A 128 7.38 -6.62 -8.72
CA ARG A 128 6.94 -7.35 -9.92
C ARG A 128 5.50 -7.01 -10.32
N PHE A 129 4.62 -6.75 -9.35
CA PHE A 129 3.21 -6.44 -9.57
C PHE A 129 2.99 -4.95 -9.82
N ILE A 130 3.69 -4.08 -9.09
CA ILE A 130 3.38 -2.65 -9.09
C ILE A 130 4.24 -1.81 -10.05
N GLN A 131 5.37 -2.34 -10.54
CA GLN A 131 6.39 -1.54 -11.27
C GLN A 131 5.91 -0.95 -12.59
N ASN A 132 4.91 -1.57 -13.23
CA ASN A 132 4.39 -1.11 -14.52
C ASN A 132 3.41 0.07 -14.37
N HIS A 133 2.99 0.40 -13.15
CA HIS A 133 2.11 1.53 -12.90
C HIS A 133 2.89 2.85 -13.05
N ILE A 134 2.33 3.83 -13.77
CA ILE A 134 2.98 5.11 -14.11
C ILE A 134 3.51 5.89 -12.89
N GLU A 135 2.85 5.73 -11.74
CA GLU A 135 3.22 6.41 -10.49
C GLU A 135 4.31 5.70 -9.68
N PHE A 136 4.65 4.46 -10.01
CA PHE A 136 5.53 3.63 -9.19
C PHE A 136 6.89 4.30 -8.98
N THR A 137 7.59 4.63 -10.07
CA THR A 137 8.94 5.22 -10.03
C THR A 137 8.93 6.51 -9.23
N ARG A 138 7.94 7.38 -9.48
CA ARG A 138 7.82 8.69 -8.80
C ARG A 138 7.62 8.53 -7.30
N LEU A 139 6.71 7.66 -6.88
CA LEU A 139 6.45 7.40 -5.46
C LEU A 139 7.67 6.77 -4.78
N PHE A 140 8.24 5.74 -5.39
CA PHE A 140 9.40 5.03 -4.85
C PHE A 140 10.59 5.97 -4.62
N TYR A 141 10.86 6.86 -5.59
CA TYR A 141 11.91 7.88 -5.46
C TYR A 141 11.59 8.90 -4.37
N SER A 142 10.34 9.37 -4.29
CA SER A 142 9.91 10.35 -3.28
C SER A 142 10.09 9.81 -1.86
N ILE A 143 9.71 8.56 -1.61
CA ILE A 143 9.86 7.91 -0.30
C ILE A 143 11.34 7.79 0.06
N SER A 144 12.18 7.38 -0.90
CA SER A 144 13.63 7.25 -0.69
C SER A 144 14.25 8.61 -0.36
N TYR A 145 13.88 9.65 -1.11
CA TYR A 145 14.30 11.01 -0.84
C TYR A 145 13.90 11.50 0.55
N TYR A 146 12.64 11.29 0.96
CA TYR A 146 12.20 11.69 2.30
C TYR A 146 12.88 10.87 3.40
N GLU A 147 13.16 9.59 3.18
CA GLU A 147 13.97 8.77 4.10
C GLU A 147 15.36 9.38 4.30
N ASP A 148 16.04 9.77 3.23
CA ASP A 148 17.39 10.36 3.29
C ASP A 148 17.39 11.71 4.03
N VAL A 149 16.42 12.59 3.72
CA VAL A 149 16.27 13.89 4.41
C VAL A 149 16.05 13.69 5.91
N LEU A 150 15.18 12.75 6.30
CA LEU A 150 14.90 12.47 7.71
C LEU A 150 16.12 11.83 8.42
N ARG A 151 16.92 11.01 7.73
CA ARG A 151 18.16 10.45 8.30
C ARG A 151 19.18 11.53 8.59
N LEU A 152 19.39 12.48 7.66
CA LEU A 152 20.29 13.61 7.86
C LEU A 152 19.89 14.42 9.10
N LYS A 153 18.59 14.72 9.24
CA LYS A 153 18.07 15.44 10.42
C LYS A 153 18.26 14.69 11.74
N ARG A 154 18.30 13.35 11.71
CA ARG A 154 18.61 12.54 12.90
C ARG A 154 20.08 12.65 13.31
N HIS A 155 20.99 12.73 12.35
CA HIS A 155 22.43 12.89 12.58
C HIS A 155 22.78 14.30 13.07
N ASP A 156 22.04 15.32 12.63
CA ASP A 156 22.22 16.71 13.07
C ASP A 156 21.63 17.00 14.46
N ASN A 157 20.93 16.04 15.09
CA ASN A 157 20.34 16.22 16.41
C ASN A 157 21.43 16.05 17.50
N PRO A 158 21.79 17.09 18.25
CA PRO A 158 22.88 17.06 19.24
C PRO A 158 22.59 16.16 20.47
N TYR A 159 21.40 15.57 20.55
CA TYR A 159 20.97 14.70 21.65
C TYR A 159 20.95 13.20 21.27
N ASN A 160 21.57 12.79 20.15
CA ASN A 160 21.84 11.39 19.80
C ASN A 160 23.28 10.98 20.09
#